data_AF-K9GB59-F1
#
_entry.id   AF-K9GB59-F1
#
_cell.length_a   1.000
_cell.length_b   1.000
_cell.length_c   1.000
_cell.angle_alpha   90.00
_cell.angle_beta   90.00
_cell.angle_gamma   90.00
#
_symmetry.space_group_name_H-M   'P 1'
#
loop_
_entity.id
_entity.type
_entity.pdbx_description
1 polymer ?
#
loop_
_entity_poly.entity_id
_entity_poly.type
_entity_poly.pdbx_seq_one_letter_code
_entity_poly.pdbx_strand_id
1 'polypeptide(L)'
;MPSRGLTIRSQGHSTPRDIRSNHDNRELYVQICTPGPDGAIHWMIAMRYPGSDRCTRLHSTGCIGDRRLDIEHGKRFDSRSVEHTHFLGKICERDSTIVEREARKIPLQSCQLWACYLILRLERRGLLEKGSYNHYMHCYEHILDEDYGPGHDGLCPIHGH
;
A
#
# COMPACT_ATOMS: atom_id res chain seq x y z
N MET A 1 -63.66 -25.80 -35.99
CA MET A 1 -63.13 -24.91 -34.93
C MET A 1 -61.61 -24.92 -35.05
N PRO A 2 -60.96 -23.83 -35.49
CA PRO A 2 -59.52 -23.79 -35.73
C PRO A 2 -58.75 -23.59 -34.41
N SER A 3 -57.73 -24.41 -34.20
CA SER A 3 -56.82 -24.35 -33.05
C SER A 3 -55.86 -23.17 -33.21
N ARG A 4 -55.89 -22.23 -32.25
CA ARG A 4 -55.04 -21.04 -32.22
C ARG A 4 -53.62 -21.44 -31.81
N GLY A 5 -52.66 -21.09 -32.65
CA GLY A 5 -51.23 -21.30 -32.42
C GLY A 5 -50.73 -20.53 -31.19
N LEU A 6 -49.92 -21.21 -30.37
CA LEU A 6 -49.18 -20.62 -29.26
C LEU A 6 -47.89 -20.01 -29.78
N THR A 7 -47.79 -18.68 -29.67
CA THR A 7 -46.61 -17.88 -29.96
C THR A 7 -45.52 -18.17 -28.93
N ILE A 8 -44.43 -18.81 -29.34
CA ILE A 8 -43.22 -18.96 -28.52
C ILE A 8 -42.55 -17.60 -28.45
N ARG A 9 -42.66 -16.92 -27.30
CA ARG A 9 -41.87 -15.74 -26.98
C ARG A 9 -40.43 -16.18 -26.70
N SER A 10 -39.50 -15.69 -27.52
CA SER A 10 -38.07 -15.77 -27.25
C SER A 10 -37.62 -14.66 -26.29
N GLN A 11 -36.48 -14.92 -25.65
CA GLN A 11 -35.57 -14.01 -24.95
C GLN A 11 -35.74 -13.80 -23.44
N GLY A 12 -34.69 -14.29 -22.77
CA GLY A 12 -34.23 -13.90 -21.45
C GLY A 12 -32.85 -14.51 -21.23
N HIS A 13 -31.87 -14.14 -22.08
CA HIS A 13 -30.47 -14.45 -21.81
C HIS A 13 -30.10 -13.84 -20.45
N SER A 14 -29.86 -14.71 -19.48
CA SER A 14 -29.36 -14.32 -18.16
C SER A 14 -27.92 -13.84 -18.35
N THR A 15 -27.71 -12.52 -18.27
CA THR A 15 -26.36 -11.98 -18.15
C THR A 15 -25.81 -12.30 -16.75
N PRO A 16 -24.52 -12.68 -16.61
CA PRO A 16 -23.92 -12.83 -15.31
C PRO A 16 -23.88 -11.45 -14.62
N ARG A 17 -24.78 -11.23 -13.68
CA ARG A 17 -24.61 -10.22 -12.63
C ARG A 17 -23.62 -10.78 -11.64
N ASP A 18 -22.33 -10.51 -11.82
CA ASP A 18 -21.34 -10.46 -10.73
C ASP A 18 -19.98 -9.98 -11.25
N ILE A 19 -19.94 -8.72 -11.69
CA ILE A 19 -18.74 -7.89 -11.54
C ILE A 19 -19.22 -6.59 -10.91
N ARG A 20 -19.66 -6.65 -9.65
CA ARG A 20 -19.60 -5.46 -8.80
C ARG A 20 -18.13 -5.10 -8.73
N SER A 21 -17.79 -3.97 -9.34
CA SER A 21 -16.40 -3.53 -9.36
C SER A 21 -15.86 -3.49 -7.94
N ASN A 22 -14.75 -4.18 -7.71
CA ASN A 22 -14.08 -4.30 -6.42
C ASN A 22 -13.38 -2.98 -6.01
N HIS A 23 -13.92 -1.83 -6.44
CA HIS A 23 -13.44 -0.49 -6.19
C HIS A 23 -13.63 -0.04 -4.74
N ASP A 24 -14.42 -0.78 -3.96
CA ASP A 24 -14.64 -0.49 -2.54
C ASP A 24 -13.43 -0.85 -1.67
N ASN A 25 -12.43 -1.53 -2.25
CA ASN A 25 -11.23 -1.96 -1.56
C ASN A 25 -9.95 -1.45 -2.25
N ARG A 26 -8.91 -1.29 -1.43
CA ARG A 26 -7.52 -1.10 -1.84
C ARG A 26 -6.69 -2.26 -1.35
N GLU A 27 -5.68 -2.61 -2.13
CA GLU A 27 -4.65 -3.58 -1.75
C GLU A 27 -3.39 -2.81 -1.37
N LEU A 28 -2.80 -3.21 -0.24
CA LEU A 28 -1.52 -2.71 0.26
C LEU A 28 -0.43 -3.74 0.03
N TYR A 29 0.74 -3.24 -0.37
CA TYR A 29 1.93 -4.03 -0.62
C TYR A 29 3.17 -3.34 -0.06
N VAL A 30 4.17 -4.12 0.34
CA VAL A 30 5.54 -3.61 0.43
C VAL A 30 6.28 -3.98 -0.86
N GLN A 31 6.91 -2.98 -1.47
CA GLN A 31 7.77 -3.14 -2.64
C GLN A 31 9.22 -2.93 -2.21
N ILE A 32 10.06 -3.92 -2.50
CA ILE A 32 11.50 -3.90 -2.25
C ILE A 32 12.18 -3.71 -3.61
N CYS A 33 12.94 -2.64 -3.74
CA CYS A 33 13.63 -2.30 -4.98
C CYS A 33 14.95 -3.06 -5.13
N THR A 34 15.40 -3.20 -6.37
CA THR A 34 16.77 -3.61 -6.67
C THR A 34 17.76 -2.64 -6.01
N PRO A 35 18.92 -3.12 -5.50
CA PRO A 35 19.94 -2.26 -4.90
C PRO A 35 20.38 -1.13 -5.83
N GLY A 36 20.59 0.05 -5.25
CA GLY A 36 21.17 1.20 -5.96
C GLY A 36 22.66 1.01 -6.29
N PRO A 37 23.29 1.98 -6.97
CA PRO A 37 24.73 1.94 -7.26
C PRO A 37 25.63 1.86 -6.02
N ASP A 38 25.12 2.34 -4.89
CA ASP A 38 25.76 2.30 -3.57
C ASP A 38 25.41 1.03 -2.77
N GLY A 39 24.63 0.12 -3.35
CA GLY A 39 24.14 -1.09 -2.69
C GLY A 39 22.94 -0.86 -1.76
N ALA A 40 22.44 0.38 -1.62
CA ALA A 40 21.31 0.67 -0.74
C ALA A 40 20.01 0.08 -1.30
N ILE A 41 19.25 -0.60 -0.44
CA ILE A 41 17.96 -1.22 -0.80
C ILE A 41 16.84 -0.25 -0.44
N HIS A 42 16.05 0.14 -1.44
CA HIS A 42 14.94 1.08 -1.27
C HIS A 42 13.61 0.36 -1.06
N TRP A 43 12.85 0.76 -0.03
CA TRP A 43 11.53 0.17 0.29
C TRP A 43 10.41 1.19 0.09
N MET A 44 9.25 0.71 -0.35
CA MET A 44 8.06 1.52 -0.57
C MET A 44 6.80 0.77 -0.12
N ILE A 45 5.80 1.50 0.37
CA ILE A 45 4.44 0.97 0.51
C ILE A 45 3.64 1.38 -0.72
N ALA A 46 3.07 0.39 -1.41
CA ALA A 46 2.24 0.61 -2.59
C ALA A 46 0.76 0.32 -2.26
N MET A 47 -0.11 1.25 -2.63
CA MET A 47 -1.56 1.14 -2.50
C MET A 47 -2.20 1.18 -3.88
N ARG A 48 -3.01 0.17 -4.23
CA ARG A 48 -3.69 0.13 -5.53
C ARG A 48 -5.12 -0.39 -5.44
N TYR A 49 -5.92 -0.11 -6.46
CA TYR A 49 -7.14 -0.87 -6.69
C TYR A 49 -6.80 -2.32 -7.08
N PRO A 50 -7.59 -3.32 -6.66
CA PRO A 50 -7.45 -4.70 -7.11
C PRO A 50 -7.36 -4.79 -8.64
N GLY A 51 -6.30 -5.41 -9.14
CA GLY A 51 -6.07 -5.60 -10.58
C GLY A 51 -5.62 -4.35 -11.36
N SER A 52 -5.45 -3.19 -10.73
CA SER A 52 -4.95 -1.99 -11.41
C SER A 52 -3.45 -2.06 -11.68
N ASP A 53 -3.03 -1.52 -12.83
CA ASP A 53 -1.64 -1.27 -13.19
C ASP A 53 -1.08 0.00 -12.54
N ARG A 54 -1.94 0.81 -11.89
CA ARG A 54 -1.60 2.06 -11.23
C ARG A 54 -1.74 1.97 -9.72
N CYS A 55 -0.82 2.64 -9.03
CA CYS A 55 -0.76 2.68 -7.59
C CYS A 55 -0.37 4.08 -7.08
N THR A 56 -0.60 4.29 -5.80
CA THR A 56 0.09 5.32 -5.00
C THR A 56 1.26 4.67 -4.30
N ARG A 57 2.46 5.26 -4.40
CA ARG A 57 3.64 4.85 -3.63
C ARG A 57 3.90 5.82 -2.50
N LEU A 58 4.16 5.30 -1.31
CA LEU A 58 4.55 6.07 -0.14
C LEU A 58 5.91 5.59 0.33
N HIS A 59 6.86 6.50 0.49
CA HIS A 59 8.21 6.15 0.90
C HIS A 59 8.99 7.35 1.45
N SER A 60 9.93 7.07 2.35
CA SER A 60 10.97 8.02 2.75
C SER A 60 12.11 7.98 1.72
N THR A 61 12.53 9.13 1.20
CA THR A 61 13.61 9.31 0.23
C THR A 61 14.70 10.23 0.78
N GLY A 62 15.73 10.51 -0.02
CA GLY A 62 16.86 11.35 0.39
C GLY A 62 17.93 10.57 1.15
N CYS A 63 18.80 11.30 1.86
CA CYS A 63 19.87 10.75 2.69
C CYS A 63 19.79 11.32 4.11
N ILE A 64 20.65 10.86 5.01
CA ILE A 64 20.74 11.38 6.38
C ILE A 64 20.87 12.91 6.35
N GLY A 65 19.95 13.61 7.01
CA GLY A 65 19.90 15.08 7.06
C GLY A 65 19.08 15.78 5.98
N ASP A 66 18.65 15.08 4.90
CA ASP A 66 17.73 15.61 3.87
C ASP A 66 16.70 14.54 3.48
N ARG A 67 16.21 13.80 4.47
CA ARG A 67 15.13 12.81 4.27
C ARG A 67 13.84 13.54 3.90
N ARG A 68 13.01 12.94 3.03
CA ARG A 68 11.71 13.49 2.58
C ARG A 68 10.65 12.41 2.45
N LEU A 69 9.39 12.78 2.65
CA LEU A 69 8.26 11.88 2.41
C LEU A 69 7.74 12.12 0.99
N ASP A 70 7.84 11.10 0.15
CA ASP A 70 7.24 11.12 -1.18
C ASP A 70 5.96 10.28 -1.20
N ILE A 71 4.85 10.91 -1.61
CA ILE A 71 3.57 10.26 -1.89
C ILE A 71 3.28 10.46 -3.38
N GLU A 72 3.57 9.42 -4.16
CA GLU A 72 3.52 9.48 -5.62
C GLU A 72 2.25 8.81 -6.16
N HIS A 73 1.32 9.58 -6.70
CA HIS A 73 0.08 9.06 -7.27
C HIS A 73 0.23 8.64 -8.73
N GLY A 74 -0.53 7.63 -9.17
CA GLY A 74 -0.63 7.23 -10.58
C GLY A 74 0.61 6.53 -11.14
N LYS A 75 1.52 6.07 -10.27
CA LYS A 75 2.74 5.36 -10.66
C LYS A 75 2.38 3.95 -11.12
N ARG A 76 3.14 3.42 -12.09
CA ARG A 76 3.00 2.02 -12.50
C ARG A 76 3.34 1.12 -11.32
N PHE A 77 2.44 0.19 -11.00
CA PHE A 77 2.62 -0.77 -9.91
C PHE A 77 3.86 -1.63 -10.16
N ASP A 78 3.94 -2.23 -11.35
CA ASP A 78 5.12 -2.92 -11.84
C ASP A 78 6.13 -1.91 -12.40
N SER A 79 7.31 -1.86 -11.80
CA SER A 79 8.43 -1.03 -12.23
C SER A 79 9.68 -1.89 -12.35
N ARG A 80 10.56 -1.57 -13.31
CA ARG A 80 11.86 -2.23 -13.46
C ARG A 80 12.75 -2.13 -12.22
N SER A 81 12.51 -1.11 -11.41
CA SER A 81 13.24 -0.89 -10.16
C SER A 81 12.76 -1.77 -9.01
N VAL A 82 11.60 -2.44 -9.12
CA VAL A 82 11.03 -3.27 -8.05
C VAL A 82 11.46 -4.71 -8.27
N GLU A 83 12.14 -5.27 -7.27
CA GLU A 83 12.62 -6.66 -7.29
C GLU A 83 11.60 -7.60 -6.65
N HIS A 84 11.03 -7.20 -5.51
CA HIS A 84 10.02 -7.98 -4.81
C HIS A 84 8.80 -7.13 -4.46
N THR A 85 7.63 -7.77 -4.52
CA THR A 85 6.35 -7.18 -4.13
C THR A 85 5.62 -8.17 -3.24
N HIS A 86 5.36 -7.79 -2.00
CA HIS A 86 4.70 -8.64 -1.01
C HIS A 86 3.38 -8.03 -0.60
N PHE A 87 2.32 -8.83 -0.63
CA PHE A 87 0.98 -8.40 -0.22
C PHE A 87 0.91 -8.26 1.30
N LEU A 88 0.39 -7.12 1.77
CA LEU A 88 0.20 -6.83 3.19
C LEU A 88 -1.26 -7.04 3.61
N GLY A 89 -2.20 -6.64 2.78
CA GLY A 89 -3.61 -6.73 3.14
C GLY A 89 -4.53 -5.92 2.23
N LYS A 90 -5.83 -6.01 2.53
CA LYS A 90 -6.88 -5.19 1.90
C LYS A 90 -7.44 -4.22 2.92
N ILE A 91 -7.70 -3.00 2.49
CA ILE A 91 -8.40 -1.96 3.26
C ILE A 91 -9.62 -1.48 2.49
N CYS A 92 -10.60 -0.90 3.18
CA CYS A 92 -11.68 -0.21 2.49
C CYS A 92 -11.16 1.07 1.84
N GLU A 93 -11.76 1.46 0.73
CA GLU A 93 -11.36 2.66 -0.02
C GLU A 93 -11.43 3.94 0.83
N ARG A 94 -12.44 4.04 1.70
CA ARG A 94 -12.59 5.16 2.64
C ARG A 94 -11.39 5.32 3.59
N ASP A 95 -10.65 4.23 3.84
CA ASP A 95 -9.51 4.20 4.76
C ASP A 95 -8.18 4.55 4.06
N SER A 96 -8.17 4.76 2.73
CA SER A 96 -6.97 5.17 1.98
C SER A 96 -6.33 6.44 2.53
N THR A 97 -7.15 7.43 2.91
CA THR A 97 -6.68 8.69 3.52
C THR A 97 -6.05 8.48 4.90
N ILE A 98 -6.47 7.43 5.63
CA ILE A 98 -5.87 7.07 6.92
C ILE A 98 -4.44 6.60 6.71
N VAL A 99 -4.17 5.81 5.66
CA VAL A 99 -2.82 5.35 5.33
C VAL A 99 -1.88 6.51 5.13
N GLU A 100 -2.23 7.48 4.28
CA GLU A 100 -1.38 8.65 4.04
C GLU A 100 -1.23 9.54 5.28
N ARG A 101 -2.27 9.64 6.12
CA ARG A 101 -2.18 10.40 7.37
C ARG A 101 -1.23 9.74 8.36
N GLU A 102 -1.28 8.42 8.50
CA GLU A 102 -0.35 7.69 9.37
C GLU A 102 1.08 7.71 8.82
N ALA A 103 1.25 7.68 7.49
CA ALA A 103 2.55 7.86 6.83
C ALA A 103 3.23 9.18 7.22
N ARG A 104 2.47 10.29 7.27
CA ARG A 104 2.98 11.63 7.65
C ARG A 104 3.39 11.76 9.12
N LYS A 105 3.01 10.82 10.00
CA LYS A 105 3.33 10.86 11.43
C LYS A 105 4.66 10.20 11.78
N ILE A 106 5.19 9.38 10.88
CA ILE A 106 6.42 8.63 11.11
C ILE A 106 7.60 9.56 10.84
N PRO A 107 8.59 9.64 11.75
CA PRO A 107 9.82 10.37 11.51
C PRO A 107 10.47 9.95 10.20
N LEU A 108 10.98 10.92 9.45
CA LEU A 108 11.75 10.70 8.24
C LEU A 108 13.08 10.08 8.62
N GLN A 109 13.24 8.82 8.20
CA GLN A 109 14.36 7.94 8.50
C GLN A 109 14.65 7.05 7.30
N SER A 110 15.55 6.07 7.46
CA SER A 110 15.75 5.01 6.47
C SER A 110 14.42 4.47 5.95
N CYS A 111 14.31 4.31 4.63
CA CYS A 111 13.07 3.87 3.97
C CYS A 111 12.58 2.51 4.48
N GLN A 112 13.49 1.62 4.90
CA GLN A 112 13.16 0.30 5.45
C GLN A 112 12.47 0.44 6.82
N LEU A 113 13.07 1.19 7.74
CA LEU A 113 12.51 1.48 9.06
C LEU A 113 11.20 2.25 8.94
N TRP A 114 11.17 3.27 8.09
CA TRP A 114 9.96 4.05 7.83
C TRP A 114 8.80 3.17 7.33
N ALA A 115 9.07 2.27 6.38
CA ALA A 115 8.07 1.33 5.88
C ALA A 115 7.60 0.34 6.96
N CYS A 116 8.51 -0.21 7.77
CA CYS A 116 8.17 -1.07 8.90
C CYS A 116 7.28 -0.34 9.90
N TYR A 117 7.61 0.89 10.26
CA TYR A 117 6.79 1.67 11.19
C TYR A 117 5.43 2.07 10.60
N LEU A 118 5.32 2.27 9.28
CA LEU A 118 4.01 2.43 8.64
C LEU A 118 3.17 1.15 8.80
N ILE A 119 3.76 -0.02 8.54
CA ILE A 119 3.08 -1.30 8.77
C ILE A 119 2.61 -1.41 10.23
N LEU A 120 3.47 -1.13 11.21
CA LEU A 120 3.12 -1.15 12.64
C LEU A 120 1.93 -0.22 12.97
N ARG A 121 1.93 1.00 12.43
CA ARG A 121 0.84 1.96 12.67
C ARG A 121 -0.47 1.49 12.05
N LEU A 122 -0.42 0.89 10.86
CA LEU A 122 -1.61 0.33 10.21
C LEU A 122 -2.15 -0.89 10.97
N GLU A 123 -1.29 -1.74 11.52
CA GLU A 123 -1.71 -2.82 12.43
C GLU A 123 -2.41 -2.28 13.69
N ARG A 124 -1.84 -1.24 14.31
CA ARG A 124 -2.44 -0.58 15.50
C ARG A 124 -3.79 0.07 15.20
N ARG A 125 -4.02 0.49 13.96
CA ARG A 125 -5.32 1.00 13.47
C ARG A 125 -6.31 -0.11 13.09
N GLY A 126 -5.89 -1.37 13.08
CA GLY A 126 -6.71 -2.49 12.62
C GLY A 126 -6.91 -2.52 11.10
N LEU A 127 -6.05 -1.82 10.34
CA LEU A 127 -6.08 -1.82 8.87
C LEU A 127 -5.26 -2.96 8.26
N LEU A 128 -4.31 -3.51 9.02
CA LEU A 128 -3.55 -4.70 8.66
C LEU A 128 -3.66 -5.75 9.77
N GLU A 129 -3.47 -7.01 9.40
CA GLU A 129 -3.32 -8.10 10.37
C GLU A 129 -2.04 -7.93 11.19
N LYS A 130 -2.11 -8.29 12.47
CA LYS A 130 -0.95 -8.17 13.36
C LYS A 130 0.16 -9.15 12.93
N GLY A 131 1.40 -8.67 12.95
CA GLY A 131 2.59 -9.51 12.78
C GLY A 131 3.39 -9.25 11.50
N SER A 132 2.83 -8.52 10.52
CA SER A 132 3.59 -8.07 9.35
C SER A 132 4.78 -7.19 9.75
N TYR A 133 4.60 -6.28 10.71
CA TYR A 133 5.70 -5.47 11.25
C TYR A 133 6.82 -6.35 11.78
N ASN A 134 6.50 -7.29 12.68
CA ASN A 134 7.49 -8.19 13.27
C ASN A 134 8.21 -9.02 12.20
N HIS A 135 7.48 -9.47 11.17
CA HIS A 135 8.07 -10.19 10.05
C HIS A 135 9.12 -9.35 9.32
N TYR A 136 8.76 -8.15 8.86
CA TYR A 136 9.69 -7.31 8.08
C TYR A 136 10.81 -6.70 8.93
N MET A 137 10.55 -6.40 10.21
CA MET A 137 11.55 -5.88 11.13
C MET A 137 12.64 -6.91 11.43
N HIS A 138 12.32 -8.22 11.44
CA HIS A 138 13.26 -9.28 11.84
C HIS A 138 13.81 -10.11 10.68
N CYS A 139 13.13 -10.18 9.53
CA CYS A 139 13.60 -10.95 8.38
C CYS A 139 14.61 -10.21 7.49
N TYR A 140 14.87 -8.93 7.77
CA TYR A 140 15.77 -8.08 7.00
C TYR A 140 16.73 -7.34 7.92
N GLU A 141 17.94 -7.07 7.43
CA GLU A 141 18.89 -6.22 8.12
C GLU A 141 18.49 -4.75 7.95
N HIS A 142 18.54 -3.99 9.05
CA HIS A 142 18.20 -2.57 9.10
C HIS A 142 19.37 -1.78 9.68
N ILE A 143 19.70 -0.67 9.04
CA ILE A 143 20.63 0.31 9.61
C ILE A 143 19.87 1.14 10.66
N LEU A 144 20.29 1.03 11.92
CA LEU A 144 19.61 1.64 13.07
C LEU A 144 20.09 3.06 13.40
N ASP A 145 21.04 3.61 12.64
CA ASP A 145 21.59 4.96 12.84
C ASP A 145 20.53 6.08 12.74
N GLU A 146 19.39 5.79 12.09
CA GLU A 146 18.23 6.68 11.99
C GLU A 146 16.96 6.04 12.61
N ASP A 147 17.07 5.12 13.56
CA ASP A 147 15.88 4.58 14.23
C ASP A 147 15.29 5.61 15.20
N TYR A 148 14.35 6.37 14.69
CA TYR A 148 13.61 7.38 15.44
C TYR A 148 12.27 6.88 15.96
N GLY A 149 12.00 5.58 15.80
CA GLY A 149 10.76 4.96 16.22
C GLY A 149 9.55 5.26 15.31
N PRO A 150 8.35 4.83 15.74
CA PRO A 150 7.12 4.92 14.94
C PRO A 150 6.50 6.33 14.89
N GLY A 151 7.12 7.32 15.51
CA GLY A 151 6.54 8.64 15.71
C GLY A 151 5.44 8.69 16.76
N HIS A 152 5.13 9.91 17.20
CA HIS A 152 4.08 10.18 18.16
C HIS A 152 2.74 10.43 17.46
N ASP A 153 1.64 10.20 18.18
CA ASP A 153 0.29 10.55 17.68
C ASP A 153 0.04 12.07 17.65
N GLY A 154 0.95 12.86 18.25
CA GLY A 154 1.01 14.32 18.19
C GLY A 154 1.99 14.84 17.12
N LEU A 155 2.68 15.95 17.42
CA LEU A 155 3.75 16.49 16.55
C LEU A 155 5.00 15.61 16.64
N CYS A 156 5.54 15.22 15.49
CA CYS A 156 6.81 14.50 15.40
C CYS A 156 7.94 15.45 15.83
N PRO A 157 8.71 15.16 16.89
CA PRO A 157 9.74 16.07 17.41
C PRO A 157 10.93 16.25 16.45
N ILE A 158 11.07 15.36 15.47
CA ILE A 158 12.13 15.41 14.45
C ILE A 158 11.74 16.29 13.26
N HIS A 159 10.43 16.47 13.02
CA HIS A 159 9.92 17.34 11.98
C HIS A 159 9.59 18.72 12.54
N GLY A 160 10.57 19.34 13.22
CA GLY A 160 10.41 20.67 13.84
C GLY A 160 9.55 21.62 13.01
N HIS A 161 8.63 22.29 13.73
CA HIS A 161 7.61 23.23 13.26
C HIS A 161 7.87 23.95 11.92
#